data_AF-A0A933SWK3-F1
#
_entry.id   AF-A0A933SWK3-F1
#
_cell.length_a   1.000
_cell.length_b   1.000
_cell.length_c   1.000
_cell.angle_alpha   90.00
_cell.angle_beta   90.00
_cell.angle_gamma   90.00
#
_symmetry.space_group_name_H-M   'P 1'
#
loop_
_entity.id
_entity.type
_entity.pdbx_description
1 polymer ?
#
loop_
_entity_poly.entity_id
_entity_poly.type
_entity_poly.pdbx_seq_one_letter_code
_entity_poly.pdbx_strand_id
1 'polypeptide(L)'
;MLRKEGFIEKNSMMVKEFDRYILEHPEFAEKIPDNALVVMQIEGDEGFNQWAKETSLKAAEKEQPIIYVTITELKPVRSRIEKLRLEMVA
;
A
#
# COMPACT_ATOMS: atom_id res chain seq x y z
N MET A 1 -15.25 15.27 -6.89
CA MET A 1 -15.17 13.81 -7.11
C MET A 1 -13.76 13.33 -7.46
N LEU A 2 -12.98 14.08 -8.25
CA LEU A 2 -11.60 13.77 -8.69
C LEU A 2 -10.57 13.39 -7.59
N ARG A 3 -10.74 13.86 -6.35
CA ARG A 3 -9.77 13.60 -5.27
C ARG A 3 -9.80 12.15 -4.74
N LYS A 4 -10.94 11.46 -4.86
CA LYS A 4 -11.13 10.10 -4.31
C LYS A 4 -10.54 9.01 -5.21
N GLU A 5 -10.65 9.16 -6.53
CA GLU A 5 -10.07 8.20 -7.48
C GLU A 5 -8.55 8.13 -7.34
N GLY A 6 -7.87 9.28 -7.24
CA GLY A 6 -6.43 9.33 -7.01
C GLY A 6 -6.00 8.69 -5.67
N PHE A 7 -6.81 8.77 -4.62
CA PHE A 7 -6.50 8.08 -3.36
C PHE A 7 -6.70 6.57 -3.44
N ILE A 8 -7.67 6.08 -4.21
CA ILE A 8 -7.84 4.64 -4.45
C ILE A 8 -6.64 4.09 -5.21
N GLU A 9 -6.22 4.76 -6.29
CA GLU A 9 -5.02 4.38 -7.05
C GLU A 9 -3.77 4.41 -6.19
N LYS A 10 -3.60 5.48 -5.38
CA LYS A 10 -2.48 5.61 -4.45
C LYS A 10 -2.48 4.47 -3.42
N ASN A 11 -3.64 4.14 -2.83
CA ASN A 11 -3.76 3.04 -1.88
C ASN A 11 -3.41 1.70 -2.54
N SER A 12 -3.91 1.44 -3.75
CA SER A 12 -3.59 0.22 -4.50
C SER A 12 -2.08 0.10 -4.78
N MET A 13 -1.42 1.20 -5.12
CA MET A 13 0.03 1.24 -5.30
C MET A 13 0.77 0.94 -4.00
N MET A 14 0.37 1.56 -2.87
CA MET A 14 1.00 1.32 -1.57
C MET A 14 0.81 -0.11 -1.08
N VAL A 15 -0.36 -0.71 -1.29
CA VAL A 15 -0.61 -2.12 -0.96
C VAL A 15 0.32 -3.03 -1.77
N LYS A 16 0.47 -2.81 -3.08
CA LYS A 16 1.40 -3.61 -3.91
C LYS A 16 2.85 -3.50 -3.45
N GLU A 17 3.28 -2.30 -3.05
CA GLU A 17 4.61 -2.09 -2.50
C GLU A 17 4.78 -2.77 -1.15
N PHE A 18 3.76 -2.70 -0.29
CA PHE A 18 3.75 -3.38 1.00
C PHE A 18 3.77 -4.91 0.84
N ASP A 19 2.99 -5.49 -0.07
CA ASP A 19 3.02 -6.92 -0.37
C ASP A 19 4.44 -7.37 -0.77
N ARG A 20 5.13 -6.58 -1.61
CA ARG A 20 6.52 -6.85 -1.97
C ARG A 20 7.47 -6.72 -0.78
N TYR A 21 7.26 -5.72 0.08
CA TYR A 21 8.05 -5.57 1.30
C TYR A 21 7.90 -6.80 2.22
N ILE A 22 6.68 -7.29 2.42
CA ILE A 22 6.43 -8.49 3.23
C ILE A 22 7.11 -9.74 2.66
N LEU A 23 7.12 -9.91 1.33
CA LEU A 23 7.83 -11.03 0.69
C LEU A 23 9.34 -10.99 0.95
N GLU A 24 9.92 -9.79 1.05
CA GLU A 24 11.34 -9.58 1.37
C GLU A 24 11.61 -9.59 2.89
N HIS A 25 10.59 -9.38 3.71
CA HIS A 25 10.64 -9.22 5.17
C HIS A 25 9.51 -9.98 5.88
N PRO A 26 9.48 -11.33 5.82
CA PRO A 26 8.39 -12.13 6.39
C PRO A 26 8.22 -11.93 7.90
N GLU A 27 9.30 -11.63 8.64
CA GLU A 27 9.29 -11.33 10.08
C GLU A 27 8.46 -10.09 10.43
N PHE A 28 8.20 -9.21 9.46
CA PHE A 28 7.31 -8.08 9.67
C PHE A 28 5.83 -8.52 9.67
N ALA A 29 5.46 -9.47 8.81
CA ALA A 29 4.10 -9.99 8.76
C ALA A 29 3.70 -10.72 10.05
N GLU A 30 4.65 -11.36 10.73
CA GLU A 30 4.41 -12.03 12.03
C GLU A 30 3.92 -11.07 13.13
N LYS A 31 4.14 -9.76 12.96
CA LYS A 31 3.68 -8.72 13.90
C LYS A 31 2.22 -8.31 13.66
N ILE A 32 1.62 -8.74 12.55
CA ILE A 32 0.27 -8.39 12.14
C ILE A 32 -0.68 -9.45 12.69
N PRO A 33 -1.68 -9.08 13.52
CA PRO A 33 -2.65 -10.03 14.02
C PRO A 33 -3.42 -10.70 12.88
N ASP A 34 -3.80 -11.96 13.08
CA ASP A 34 -4.72 -12.65 12.17
C ASP A 34 -6.01 -11.86 12.01
N ASN A 35 -6.54 -11.85 10.79
CA ASN A 35 -7.74 -11.11 10.40
C ASN A 35 -7.66 -9.57 10.59
N ALA A 36 -6.48 -9.00 10.80
CA ALA A 36 -6.35 -7.55 10.92
C ALA A 36 -6.68 -6.82 9.61
N LEU A 37 -7.45 -5.73 9.71
CA LEU A 37 -7.62 -4.76 8.64
C LEU A 37 -6.40 -3.83 8.62
N VAL A 38 -5.57 -3.99 7.59
CA VAL A 38 -4.41 -3.12 7.38
C VAL A 38 -4.83 -1.83 6.70
N VAL A 39 -4.49 -0.70 7.33
CA VAL A 39 -4.80 0.64 6.81
C VAL A 39 -3.49 1.35 6.51
N MET A 40 -3.25 1.59 5.23
CA MET A 40 -2.04 2.26 4.77
C MET A 40 -2.06 3.75 5.15
N GLN A 41 -0.92 4.24 5.61
CA GLN A 41 -0.66 5.64 5.90
C GLN A 41 0.65 6.05 5.23
N ILE A 42 0.79 7.33 4.90
CA ILE A 42 2.01 7.90 4.33
C ILE A 42 2.40 9.10 5.16
N GLU A 43 3.64 9.15 5.60
CA GLU A 43 4.16 10.30 6.34
C GLU A 43 4.06 11.58 5.50
N GLY A 44 3.47 12.63 6.08
CA GLY A 44 3.27 13.91 5.40
C GLY A 44 2.05 14.02 4.48
N ASP A 45 1.25 12.96 4.28
CA ASP A 45 0.02 13.01 3.47
C ASP A 45 -1.26 12.87 4.33
N GLU A 46 -1.57 13.92 5.08
CA GLU A 46 -2.74 13.96 5.96
C GLU A 46 -4.07 13.73 5.21
N GLY A 47 -4.18 14.22 3.98
CA GLY A 47 -5.40 14.09 3.18
C GLY A 47 -5.69 12.64 2.78
N PHE A 48 -4.66 11.92 2.32
CA PHE A 48 -4.75 10.49 2.05
C PHE A 48 -5.01 9.71 3.35
N ASN A 49 -4.27 10.02 4.42
CA ASN A 49 -4.34 9.32 5.70
C ASN A 49 -5.73 9.38 6.33
N GLN A 50 -6.35 10.56 6.33
CA GLN A 50 -7.71 10.73 6.80
C GLN A 50 -8.70 9.94 5.94
N TRP A 51 -8.58 10.00 4.62
CA TRP A 51 -9.45 9.24 3.72
C TRP A 51 -9.32 7.72 3.93
N ALA A 52 -8.10 7.21 4.09
CA ALA A 52 -7.84 5.79 4.31
C ALA A 52 -8.44 5.32 5.65
N LYS A 53 -8.30 6.12 6.70
CA LYS A 53 -8.92 5.85 8.01
C LYS A 53 -10.44 5.86 7.94
N GLU A 54 -11.05 6.86 7.31
CA GLU A 54 -12.52 6.93 7.19
C GLU A 54 -13.09 5.79 6.34
N THR A 55 -12.36 5.36 5.31
CA THR A 55 -12.81 4.26 4.43
C THR A 55 -12.68 2.92 5.15
N SER A 56 -11.58 2.70 5.88
CA SER A 56 -11.36 1.46 6.64
C SER A 56 -12.34 1.28 7.78
N LEU A 57 -12.68 2.34 8.53
CA LEU A 57 -13.69 2.26 9.59
C LEU A 57 -15.08 1.87 9.07
N LYS A 58 -15.41 2.21 7.81
CA LYS A 58 -16.67 1.79 7.17
C LYS A 58 -16.63 0.34 6.66
N ALA A 59 -15.44 -0.16 6.36
CA ALA A 59 -15.23 -1.50 5.84
C ALA A 59 -14.94 -2.54 6.93
N ALA A 60 -14.51 -2.10 8.13
CA ALA A 60 -14.14 -2.97 9.23
C ALA A 60 -15.31 -3.83 9.71
N GLU A 61 -15.05 -5.11 9.89
CA GLU A 61 -15.98 -6.03 10.52
C GLU A 61 -16.02 -5.82 12.04
N LYS A 62 -17.06 -6.35 12.69
CA LYS A 62 -17.20 -6.26 14.15
C LYS A 62 -16.01 -6.95 14.80
N GLU A 63 -15.35 -6.25 15.72
CA GLU A 63 -14.17 -6.75 16.48
C GLU A 63 -12.93 -7.03 15.64
N GLN A 64 -12.91 -6.65 14.36
CA GLN A 64 -11.73 -6.78 13.53
C GLN A 64 -10.61 -5.85 14.02
N PRO A 65 -9.40 -6.36 14.34
CA PRO A 65 -8.28 -5.51 14.67
C PRO A 65 -7.95 -4.58 13.51
N ILE A 66 -7.85 -3.27 13.76
CA ILE A 66 -7.41 -2.30 12.76
C ILE A 66 -5.97 -1.91 13.07
N ILE A 67 -5.07 -2.09 12.10
CA ILE A 67 -3.68 -1.68 12.24
C ILE A 67 -3.31 -0.61 11.22
N TYR A 68 -2.53 0.37 11.65
CA TYR A 68 -1.94 1.36 10.75
C TYR A 68 -0.53 0.94 10.36
N VAL A 69 -0.29 0.89 9.05
CA VAL A 69 1.05 0.72 8.49
C VAL A 69 1.44 2.03 7.83
N THR A 70 2.37 2.75 8.47
CA THR A 70 2.86 4.05 7.98
C THR A 70 4.13 3.86 7.17
N ILE A 71 4.05 4.21 5.89
CA ILE A 71 5.21 4.33 5.02
C ILE A 71 5.85 5.69 5.30
N THR A 72 7.02 5.68 5.92
CA THR A 72 7.81 6.90 6.20
C THR A 72 8.69 7.26 5.02
N GLU A 73 9.24 6.26 4.32
CA GLU A 73 10.15 6.46 3.19
C GLU A 73 9.90 5.44 2.08
N LEU A 74 10.08 5.87 0.83
CA LEU A 74 10.04 5.01 -0.35
C LEU A 74 11.36 5.11 -1.10
N LYS A 75 11.89 3.95 -1.53
CA LYS A 75 13.02 3.92 -2.46
C LYS A 75 12.59 4.55 -3.79
N PRO A 76 13.50 5.23 -4.51
CA PRO A 76 13.20 5.78 -5.83
C PRO A 76 12.69 4.70 -6.80
N VAL A 77 11.65 5.02 -7.56
CA VAL A 77 11.12 4.14 -8.61
C VAL A 77 12.15 4.04 -9.73
N ARG A 78 12.76 2.86 -9.86
CA ARG A 78 13.75 2.56 -10.91
C ARG A 78 13.43 1.23 -11.57
N SER A 79 13.75 1.13 -12.86
CA SER A 79 13.62 -0.13 -13.60
C SER A 79 14.45 -1.23 -12.93
N ARG A 80 13.87 -2.42 -12.82
CA ARG A 80 14.57 -3.66 -12.42
C ARG A 80 15.07 -4.46 -13.63
N ILE A 81 14.84 -3.97 -14.85
CA ILE A 81 15.22 -4.68 -16.08
C ILE A 81 16.74 -4.58 -16.25
N GLU A 82 17.42 -5.72 -16.23
CA GLU A 82 18.86 -5.78 -16.48
C GLU A 82 19.22 -5.84 -17.96
N LYS A 83 18.41 -6.54 -18.77
CA LYS A 83 18.60 -6.72 -20.20
C LYS A 83 17.25 -6.78 -20.90
N LEU A 84 17.14 -6.11 -22.05
CA LEU A 84 15.95 -6.15 -22.90
C LEU A 84 16.36 -6.23 -24.36
N ARG A 85 15.49 -6.83 -25.18
CA ARG A 85 15.62 -6.90 -26.63
C ARG A 85 14.38 -6.28 -27.25
N LEU A 86 14.58 -5.45 -28.26
CA LEU A 86 13.53 -4.87 -29.09
C LEU A 86 13.63 -5.47 -30.48
N GLU A 87 12.52 -5.99 -31.01
CA GLU A 87 12.43 -6.50 -32.38
C GLU A 87 11.22 -5.86 -33.06
N MET A 88 11.41 -5.45 -34.31
CA MET A 88 10.33 -4.94 -35.15
C MET A 88 9.79 -6.09 -35.99
N VAL A 89 8.50 -6.36 -35.86
CA VAL A 89 7.80 -7.34 -36.70
C VAL A 89 7.01 -6.57 -37.74
N ALA A 90 7.37 -6.76 -39.02
CA ALA A 90 6.65 -6.24 -40.18
C ALA A 90 5.65 -7.28 -40.69
#